data_AF-B4VUC8-F1
#
_entry.id   AF-B4VUC8-F1
#
_cell.length_a   1.000
_cell.length_b   1.000
_cell.length_c   1.000
_cell.angle_alpha   90.00
_cell.angle_beta   90.00
_cell.angle_gamma   90.00
#
_symmetry.space_group_name_H-M   'P 1'
#
loop_
_entity.id
_entity.type
_entity.pdbx_description
1 polymer ?
#
loop_
_entity_poly.entity_id
_entity_poly.type
_entity_poly.pdbx_seq_one_letter_code
_entity_poly.pdbx_strand_id
1 'polypeptide(L)' 'MLTLDQLIAEATALPDADKAILIDKLTASMDEQRTASKTATIPPGTLTQLRGIAKRSSQTPSDEELQAEYTDYLAQKYQ' A
#
# COMPACT_ATOMS: atom_id res chain seq x y z
N MET A 1 15.27 -13.99 -1.42
CA MET A 1 13.96 -13.38 -1.07
C MET A 1 12.93 -14.49 -1.13
N LEU A 2 12.09 -14.64 -0.10
CA LEU A 2 10.93 -15.53 -0.17
C LEU A 2 9.88 -14.90 -1.10
N THR A 3 9.32 -15.70 -2.00
CA THR A 3 8.20 -15.27 -2.85
C THR A 3 6.88 -15.46 -2.09
N LEU A 4 5.85 -14.71 -2.49
CA LEU A 4 4.52 -14.80 -1.88
C LEU A 4 3.98 -16.25 -1.89
N ASP A 5 4.23 -16.96 -2.99
CA ASP A 5 3.79 -18.34 -3.17
C ASP A 5 4.45 -19.32 -2.18
N GLN A 6 5.72 -19.10 -1.84
CA GLN A 6 6.42 -19.92 -0.85
C GLN A 6 5.85 -19.70 0.56
N LEU A 7 5.47 -18.46 0.86
CA LEU A 7 4.87 -18.09 2.15
C LEU A 7 3.47 -18.70 2.31
N ILE A 8 2.69 -18.75 1.23
CA ILE A 8 1.36 -19.40 1.21
C ILE A 8 1.50 -20.93 1.33
N ALA A 9 2.46 -21.54 0.64
CA ALA A 9 2.71 -22.98 0.71
C ALA A 9 3.12 -23.41 2.14
N GLU A 10 3.95 -22.61 2.82
CA GLU A 10 4.35 -22.87 4.20
C GLU A 10 3.18 -22.69 5.19
N ALA A 11 2.39 -21.63 5.01
CA ALA A 11 1.21 -21.37 5.84
C ALA A 11 0.14 -22.48 5.71
N THR A 12 0.01 -23.09 4.53
CA THR A 12 -0.96 -24.17 4.28
C THR A 12 -0.50 -25.54 4.77
N ALA A 13 0.81 -25.76 4.86
CA ALA A 13 1.43 -26.98 5.40
C ALA A 13 1.39 -27.07 6.95
N LEU A 14 1.07 -25.97 7.64
CA LEU A 14 0.98 -25.94 9.09
C LEU A 14 -0.21 -26.73 9.67
N PRO A 15 -0.08 -27.28 10.89
CA PRO A 15 -1.19 -27.85 11.65
C PRO A 15 -2.33 -26.84 11.87
N ASP A 16 -3.57 -27.33 11.96
CA ASP A 16 -4.76 -26.47 12.09
C ASP A 16 -4.75 -25.61 13.37
N ALA A 17 -4.09 -26.08 14.44
CA ALA A 17 -3.89 -25.31 15.66
C ALA A 17 -3.01 -24.07 15.43
N ASP A 18 -1.94 -24.21 14.65
CA ASP A 18 -1.02 -23.11 14.35
C ASP A 18 -1.64 -22.11 13.37
N LYS A 19 -2.48 -22.59 12.44
CA LYS A 19 -3.29 -21.74 11.57
C LYS A 19 -4.27 -20.87 12.35
N ALA A 20 -4.92 -21.41 13.38
CA ALA A 20 -5.83 -20.63 14.23
C ALA A 20 -5.10 -19.49 14.94
N ILE A 21 -3.90 -19.76 15.48
CA ILE A 21 -3.06 -18.73 16.13
C ILE A 21 -2.63 -17.66 15.13
N LEU A 22 -2.26 -18.05 13.91
CA LEU A 22 -1.90 -17.10 12.86
C LEU A 22 -3.06 -16.19 12.49
N ILE A 23 -4.25 -16.74 12.28
CA ILE A 23 -5.46 -15.97 11.95
C ILE A 23 -5.77 -14.98 13.07
N ASP A 24 -5.69 -15.39 14.33
CA ASP A 24 -5.97 -14.52 15.48
C ASP A 24 -5.00 -13.34 15.55
N LYS A 25 -3.69 -13.60 15.39
CA LYS A 25 -2.67 -12.55 15.34
C LYS A 25 -2.83 -11.61 14.15
N LEU A 26 -3.19 -12.14 12.98
CA LEU A 26 -3.39 -11.35 11.78
C LEU A 26 -4.62 -10.44 11.93
N THR A 27 -5.68 -10.95 12.54
CA THR A 27 -6.91 -10.18 12.83
C THR A 27 -6.61 -9.06 13.82
N ALA A 28 -5.89 -9.35 14.91
CA ALA A 28 -5.47 -8.35 15.89
C ALA A 28 -4.58 -7.26 15.25
N SER A 29 -3.63 -7.64 14.40
CA SER A 29 -2.75 -6.70 13.69
C SER A 29 -3.52 -5.80 12.72
N MET A 30 -4.51 -6.34 12.00
CA MET A 30 -5.36 -5.55 11.11
C MET A 30 -6.25 -4.56 11.88
N ASP A 31 -6.74 -4.92 13.06
CA ASP A 31 -7.51 -4.02 13.93
C ASP A 31 -6.63 -2.90 14.52
N GLU A 32 -5.39 -3.21 14.91
CA GLU A 32 -4.40 -2.20 15.30
C GLU A 32 -4.09 -1.22 14.16
N GLN A 33 -3.90 -1.71 12.92
CA GLN A 33 -3.67 -0.84 11.76
C GLN A 33 -4.89 0.04 11.43
N ARG A 34 -6.10 -0.52 11.54
CA ARG A 34 -7.35 0.23 11.32
C ARG A 34 -7.52 1.33 12.35
N THR A 35 -7.24 1.06 13.62
CA THR A 35 -7.34 2.07 14.68
C THR A 35 -6.24 3.13 14.59
N ALA A 36 -5.01 2.74 14.23
CA ALA A 36 -3.90 3.67 14.00
C ALA A 36 -4.17 4.68 12.87
N SER A 37 -4.86 4.26 11.79
CA SER A 37 -5.26 5.18 10.71
C SER A 37 -6.31 6.22 11.14
N LYS A 38 -7.10 5.93 12.17
CA LYS A 38 -8.21 6.78 12.64
C LYS A 38 -7.75 7.83 13.65
N THR A 39 -6.61 7.62 14.32
CA THR A 39 -6.09 8.48 15.39
C THR A 39 -4.82 9.22 15.02
N ALA A 40 -4.42 9.25 13.75
CA ALA A 40 -3.39 10.16 13.25
C ALA A 40 -3.88 11.62 13.29
N THR A 41 -4.15 12.13 14.49
CA THR A 41 -4.34 13.53 14.82
C THR A 41 -3.03 14.21 14.48
N ILE A 42 -3.01 14.84 13.31
CA ILE A 42 -1.83 15.56 12.83
C ILE A 42 -1.53 16.65 13.88
N PRO A 43 -0.35 16.66 14.50
CA PRO A 43 -0.05 17.62 15.54
C PRO A 43 -0.10 19.05 14.97
N PRO A 44 -0.63 20.02 15.75
CA PRO A 44 -0.64 21.42 15.34
C PRO A 44 0.79 21.88 15.04
N GLY A 45 1.01 22.46 13.86
CA GLY A 45 2.35 22.84 13.36
C GLY A 45 2.90 21.95 12.25
N THR A 46 2.24 20.84 11.92
CA THR A 46 2.56 20.08 10.70
C THR A 46 2.11 20.88 9.47
N LEU A 47 2.95 20.98 8.43
CA LEU A 47 2.69 21.70 7.17
C LEU A 47 1.60 21.04 6.30
N THR A 48 0.42 20.80 6.86
CA THR A 48 -0.77 20.30 6.15
C THR A 48 -1.37 21.32 5.20
N GLN A 49 -0.90 22.59 5.21
CA GLN A 49 -1.35 23.61 4.26
C GLN A 49 -0.99 23.28 2.80
N LEU A 50 -0.07 22.34 2.56
CA LEU A 50 0.20 21.78 1.23
C LEU A 50 -0.83 20.74 0.77
N ARG A 51 -1.69 20.26 1.69
CA ARG A 51 -2.71 19.22 1.45
C ARG A 51 -3.90 19.83 0.69
N GLY A 52 -3.67 20.14 -0.57
CA GLY A 52 -4.58 20.86 -1.46
C GLY A 52 -3.87 21.45 -2.67
N ILE A 53 -2.56 21.73 -2.54
CA ILE A 53 -1.71 22.24 -3.61
C ILE A 53 -1.20 21.09 -4.50
N ALA A 54 -1.08 19.88 -3.94
CA ALA A 54 -0.80 18.66 -4.69
C ALA A 54 -2.05 18.06 -5.39
N LYS A 55 -3.24 18.64 -5.18
CA LYS A 55 -4.42 18.26 -5.97
C LYS A 55 -4.21 18.86 -7.37
N ARG A 56 -3.73 18.05 -8.32
CA ARG A 56 -3.83 18.42 -9.73
C ARG A 56 -5.31 18.67 -10.02
N SER A 57 -5.61 19.76 -10.71
CA SER A 57 -6.97 20.08 -11.20
C SER A 57 -7.45 19.08 -12.25
N SER A 58 -6.55 18.25 -12.78
CA SER A 58 -6.86 17.11 -13.63
C SER A 58 -7.24 15.89 -12.79
N GLN A 59 -8.09 15.03 -13.36
CA GLN A 59 -8.34 13.69 -12.86
C GLN A 59 -7.02 12.96 -12.57
N THR A 60 -6.98 12.16 -11.49
CA THR A 60 -5.84 11.28 -11.22
C THR A 60 -5.67 10.36 -12.44
N PRO A 61 -4.50 10.37 -13.11
CA PRO A 61 -4.28 9.52 -14.27
C PRO A 61 -4.45 8.05 -13.89
N SER A 62 -5.02 7.25 -14.77
CA SER A 62 -5.06 5.80 -14.59
C SER A 62 -3.65 5.20 -14.76
N ASP A 63 -3.44 4.00 -14.24
CA ASP A 63 -2.16 3.30 -14.40
C ASP A 63 -1.79 3.09 -15.88
N GLU A 64 -2.79 2.93 -16.75
CA GLU A 64 -2.61 2.80 -18.21
C GLU A 64 -2.11 4.12 -18.84
N GLU A 65 -2.68 5.25 -18.42
CA GLU A 65 -2.27 6.58 -18.88
C GLU A 65 -0.84 6.90 -18.44
N LEU A 66 -0.48 6.57 -17.20
CA LEU A 66 0.88 6.74 -16.68
C LEU A 66 1.90 5.88 -17.46
N GLN A 67 1.52 4.66 -17.84
CA GLN A 67 2.40 3.78 -18.59
C GLN A 67 2.65 4.30 -20.02
N ALA A 68 1.61 4.84 -20.67
CA ALA A 68 1.73 5.47 -21.97
C ALA A 68 2.65 6.70 -21.91
N GLU A 69 2.40 7.63 -20.98
CA GLU A 69 3.25 8.82 -20.78
C GLU A 69 4.71 8.46 -20.47
N TYR A 70 4.94 7.42 -19.68
CA TYR A 70 6.28 6.97 -19.34
C TYR A 70 7.01 6.40 -20.57
N THR A 71 6.30 5.65 -21.41
CA THR A 71 6.85 5.08 -22.65
C THR A 71 7.24 6.19 -23.62
N ASP A 72 6.39 7.20 -23.79
CA ASP A 72 6.64 8.37 -24.62
C ASP A 72 7.84 9.19 -24.11
N TYR A 73 7.93 9.38 -22.78
CA TYR A 73 9.07 10.04 -22.15
C TYR A 73 10.39 9.32 -22.41
N LEU A 74 10.41 7.98 -22.31
CA LEU A 74 11.60 7.19 -22.58
C LEU A 74 12.01 7.29 -24.04
N ALA A 75 11.05 7.23 -24.97
CA ALA A 75 11.34 7.41 -26.39
C ALA A 75 11.97 8.78 -26.67
N GLN A 76 11.41 9.86 -26.12
CA GLN A 76 11.95 11.22 -26.30
C GLN A 76 13.32 11.44 -25.64
N LYS A 77 13.59 10.76 -24.52
CA LYS A 77 14.84 10.95 -23.76
C LYS A 77 16.03 10.21 -24.38
N TYR A 78 15.78 9.10 -25.04
CA TYR A 78 16.82 8.19 -25.53
C TYR A 78 16.87 8.05 -27.07
N GLN A 79 16.03 8.80 -27.80
CA GLN A 79 16.23 9.13 -29.22
C GLN A 79 16.99 10.44 -29.36
#